data_AF-A0A9E4TJR0-F1
#
_entry.id   AF-A0A9E4TJR0-F1
#
_cell.length_a   1.000
_cell.length_b   1.000
_cell.length_c   1.000
_cell.angle_alpha   90.00
_cell.angle_beta   90.00
_cell.angle_gamma   90.00
#
_symmetry.space_group_name_H-M   'P 1'
#
loop_
_entity.id
_entity.type
_entity.pdbx_description
1 polymer ?
#
loop_
_entity_poly.entity_id
_entity_poly.type
_entity_poly.pdbx_seq_one_letter_code
_entity_poly.pdbx_strand_id
1 'polypeptide(L)'
;MKLNKVVVMLGGGAAAAIALAVVVLILVLGDDDADITEEAATPIATVLISVTADAVVLPIQSADLSMTKSGILREILVSESQVVSEGDVLARLDNGRELSAFSKTQTDLAIARSKLARQNATIAKERQDEAETLPIDAELAGLELRDAEANFLHVSGAQLAPRDSLFPEWTKFKAIQDEALADAQAGLEQAQEDYLIALGESSTAGIPETSDTLANLASRTLDIAHAEFAVLRAEVDAKEARKLGDVLQDTINDVTAAGNDLDNARLDLEAAKARSALGIRAAQKVADDAEDNLRDRYLKWLGVDLTGEEITKDPETLYREWDLDLDEAFNRSNLAYVNGIAPDDPSTRWNEFTVFAWLYLHPLAGSVLPTCADTLDIQLGQACVNREIEDVWDSHLDAQDGLNTAMSDGPSAVAKAENAIFDTDQALTDAENELAQVQAGRSQISVDHAEGELAEALAERDDLLNFPDPIVVAQTKAKMLAAEARLNDLLDWPNAFEIALARGEFNRAESRYARLSAGPDPFDEARRDALLAEARAAVDVAESNLEIATIALADTELRAPFGGTVTAVDVNAGEEIGPSDVVMRLADVSRWEIETDDLDELSVVNLREDDIVTVKFDALPGLDMQGTVISI
;
A
#
# COMPACT_ATOMS: atom_id res chain seq x y z
N MET A 1 -30.12 -0.93 -20.15
CA MET A 1 -30.42 -1.29 -21.56
C MET A 1 -30.36 0.00 -22.36
N LYS A 2 -29.18 0.51 -22.68
CA LYS A 2 -28.44 0.36 -23.95
C LYS A 2 -29.24 0.74 -25.21
N LEU A 3 -28.72 1.78 -25.88
CA LEU A 3 -28.74 2.08 -27.33
C LEU A 3 -30.05 2.72 -27.84
N ASN A 4 -30.07 3.70 -28.75
CA ASN A 4 -29.03 4.20 -29.65
C ASN A 4 -29.42 5.56 -30.26
N LYS A 5 -28.40 6.33 -30.66
CA LYS A 5 -28.44 7.46 -31.60
C LYS A 5 -29.07 7.05 -32.96
N VAL A 6 -29.52 8.02 -33.75
CA VAL A 6 -29.00 8.29 -35.13
C VAL A 6 -29.66 9.55 -35.72
N VAL A 7 -28.79 10.43 -36.19
CA VAL A 7 -28.99 11.60 -37.07
C VAL A 7 -29.13 11.12 -38.51
N VAL A 8 -29.97 11.76 -39.33
CA VAL A 8 -29.82 11.70 -40.80
C VAL A 8 -29.97 13.10 -41.40
N MET A 9 -28.83 13.69 -41.79
CA MET A 9 -28.72 14.61 -42.92
C MET A 9 -28.89 13.84 -44.22
N LEU A 10 -29.49 14.44 -45.25
CA LEU A 10 -29.19 14.09 -46.64
C LEU A 10 -29.21 15.34 -47.52
N GLY A 11 -28.05 15.63 -48.11
CA GLY A 11 -27.89 16.58 -49.20
C GLY A 11 -28.10 15.93 -50.58
N GLY A 12 -28.54 16.77 -51.52
CA GLY A 12 -28.24 16.81 -52.96
C GLY A 12 -28.20 15.53 -53.83
N GLY A 13 -29.02 15.50 -54.89
CA GLY A 13 -28.72 14.70 -56.09
C GLY A 13 -29.90 14.27 -56.98
N ALA A 14 -30.25 15.13 -57.95
CA ALA A 14 -30.85 14.92 -59.28
C ALA A 14 -31.65 13.64 -59.67
N ALA A 15 -32.90 13.90 -60.08
CA ALA A 15 -33.62 13.47 -61.31
C ALA A 15 -33.69 11.97 -61.73
N ALA A 16 -34.90 11.40 -61.70
CA ALA A 16 -35.73 11.09 -62.90
C ALA A 16 -36.77 9.97 -62.62
N ALA A 17 -37.95 10.16 -63.24
CA ALA A 17 -38.93 9.15 -63.66
C ALA A 17 -40.00 8.66 -62.65
N ILE A 18 -41.23 8.58 -63.20
CA ILE A 18 -42.52 8.10 -62.65
C ILE A 18 -43.26 9.22 -61.91
N ALA A 19 -44.26 9.90 -62.48
CA ALA A 19 -45.54 9.30 -62.88
C ALA A 19 -46.15 10.01 -64.09
N LEU A 20 -46.02 9.33 -65.23
CA LEU A 20 -46.64 9.60 -66.51
C LEU A 20 -47.77 8.58 -66.64
N ALA A 21 -48.94 8.88 -66.05
CA ALA A 21 -50.09 7.95 -66.04
C ALA A 21 -51.48 8.62 -65.87
N VAL A 22 -51.62 9.92 -66.18
CA VAL A 22 -52.94 10.61 -66.11
C VAL A 22 -53.33 11.30 -67.42
N VAL A 23 -52.42 11.46 -68.40
CA VAL A 23 -52.73 12.21 -69.64
C VAL A 23 -53.22 11.31 -70.80
N VAL A 24 -53.32 9.98 -70.59
CA VAL A 24 -53.86 9.03 -71.59
C VAL A 24 -55.40 9.03 -71.66
N LEU A 25 -56.09 9.88 -70.89
CA LEU A 25 -57.56 9.96 -70.89
C LEU A 25 -58.16 11.18 -71.63
N ILE A 26 -57.37 12.02 -72.29
CA ILE A 26 -57.87 13.23 -72.99
C ILE A 26 -57.56 13.20 -74.51
N LEU A 27 -57.46 12.01 -75.11
CA LEU A 27 -57.31 11.87 -76.57
C LEU A 27 -58.22 10.78 -77.17
N VAL A 28 -59.48 10.70 -76.75
CA VAL A 28 -60.52 9.99 -77.51
C VAL A 28 -61.83 10.77 -77.40
N LEU A 29 -62.41 11.13 -78.56
CA LEU A 29 -63.56 12.01 -78.83
C LEU A 29 -63.13 13.50 -78.93
N GLY A 30 -62.94 14.15 -80.09
CA GLY A 30 -63.89 14.32 -81.20
C GLY A 30 -65.05 15.20 -80.70
N ASP A 31 -65.30 16.43 -81.13
CA ASP A 31 -65.31 17.01 -82.47
C ASP A 31 -65.66 18.52 -82.35
N ASP A 32 -65.28 19.28 -83.37
CA ASP A 32 -65.85 20.53 -83.90
C ASP A 32 -66.13 21.82 -83.07
N ASP A 33 -65.84 22.93 -83.77
CA ASP A 33 -65.97 24.34 -83.44
C ASP A 33 -67.31 24.74 -82.78
N ALA A 34 -67.22 25.53 -81.71
CA ALA A 34 -68.27 26.48 -81.34
C ALA A 34 -67.70 27.63 -80.50
N ASP A 35 -67.54 28.77 -81.17
CA ASP A 35 -67.45 30.09 -80.56
C ASP A 35 -68.75 30.39 -79.79
N ILE A 36 -68.67 30.66 -78.48
CA ILE A 36 -69.75 31.28 -77.70
C ILE A 36 -69.19 31.97 -76.45
N THR A 37 -69.02 33.28 -76.61
CA THR A 37 -69.45 34.34 -75.68
C THR A 37 -69.19 34.16 -74.19
N GLU A 38 -68.23 34.97 -73.73
CA GLU A 38 -68.01 35.42 -72.36
C GLU A 38 -69.31 36.02 -71.77
N GLU A 39 -69.97 35.28 -70.89
CA GLU A 39 -71.04 35.78 -70.03
C GLU A 39 -70.59 35.67 -68.57
N ALA A 40 -70.35 36.82 -67.95
CA ALA A 40 -69.78 36.97 -66.63
C ALA A 40 -70.68 36.39 -65.52
N ALA A 41 -70.16 35.43 -64.76
CA ALA A 41 -70.75 34.97 -63.51
C ALA A 41 -69.80 35.24 -62.33
N THR A 42 -70.11 36.33 -61.62
CA THR A 42 -69.79 36.72 -60.24
C THR A 42 -68.53 36.16 -59.55
N PRO A 43 -67.59 37.01 -59.10
CA PRO A 43 -66.66 36.60 -58.05
C PRO A 43 -67.46 36.30 -56.77
N ILE A 44 -67.27 35.11 -56.21
CA ILE A 44 -67.56 34.87 -54.79
C ILE A 44 -66.70 35.89 -54.05
N ALA A 45 -67.33 36.84 -53.36
CA ALA A 45 -66.62 37.70 -52.44
C ALA A 45 -66.07 36.81 -51.33
N THR A 46 -64.82 36.36 -51.50
CA THR A 46 -64.01 35.93 -50.37
C THR A 46 -63.99 37.13 -49.44
N VAL A 47 -64.72 37.03 -48.32
CA VAL A 47 -64.56 37.99 -47.24
C VAL A 47 -63.13 37.79 -46.77
N LEU A 48 -62.24 38.64 -47.26
CA LEU A 48 -60.90 38.81 -46.69
C LEU A 48 -61.15 39.42 -45.32
N ILE A 49 -61.28 38.57 -44.31
CA ILE A 49 -61.21 39.00 -42.92
C ILE A 49 -59.73 39.38 -42.74
N SER A 50 -59.43 40.67 -42.92
CA SER A 50 -58.13 41.20 -42.59
C SER A 50 -58.07 41.32 -41.08
N VAL A 51 -57.48 40.34 -40.42
CA VAL A 51 -57.10 40.44 -39.02
C VAL A 51 -55.87 41.34 -38.97
N THR A 52 -55.94 42.39 -38.18
CA THR A 52 -54.81 43.30 -37.93
C THR A 52 -54.61 43.28 -36.42
N ALA A 53 -53.37 43.03 -36.01
CA ALA A 53 -52.98 42.95 -34.62
C ALA A 53 -51.65 43.68 -34.47
N ASP A 54 -51.48 44.37 -33.36
CA ASP A 54 -50.20 44.96 -33.00
C ASP A 54 -49.25 43.84 -32.51
N ALA A 55 -48.00 43.87 -32.96
CA ALA A 55 -47.05 42.80 -32.73
C ALA A 55 -45.66 43.32 -32.35
N VAL A 56 -44.92 42.52 -31.59
CA VAL A 56 -43.56 42.81 -31.14
C VAL A 56 -42.57 41.96 -31.91
N VAL A 57 -41.44 42.56 -32.30
CA VAL A 57 -40.36 41.87 -33.02
C VAL A 57 -39.37 41.31 -32.00
N LEU A 58 -39.17 40.00 -32.02
CA LEU A 58 -38.26 39.28 -31.13
C LEU A 58 -37.14 38.58 -31.93
N PRO A 59 -35.92 38.50 -31.38
CA PRO A 59 -34.89 37.65 -31.95
C PRO A 59 -35.26 36.17 -31.75
N ILE A 60 -34.83 35.30 -32.68
CA ILE A 60 -35.16 33.86 -32.62
C ILE A 60 -34.58 33.15 -31.37
N GLN A 61 -33.49 33.68 -30.82
CA GLN A 61 -32.91 33.26 -29.55
C GLN A 61 -32.36 34.47 -28.82
N SER A 62 -32.69 34.60 -27.53
CA SER A 62 -32.07 35.57 -26.63
C SER A 62 -31.74 34.91 -25.30
N ALA A 63 -30.60 35.26 -24.73
CA ALA A 63 -30.19 34.82 -23.40
C ALA A 63 -29.61 35.99 -22.60
N ASP A 64 -30.05 36.08 -21.35
CA ASP A 64 -29.43 36.91 -20.33
C ASP A 64 -28.31 36.08 -19.69
N LEU A 65 -27.08 36.56 -19.84
CA LEU A 65 -25.87 35.87 -19.43
C LEU A 65 -25.44 36.39 -18.06
N SER A 66 -25.35 35.49 -17.09
CA SER A 66 -24.82 35.76 -15.75
C SER A 66 -23.60 34.87 -15.47
N MET A 67 -22.79 35.27 -14.49
CA MET A 67 -21.67 34.44 -14.04
C MET A 67 -22.19 33.22 -13.27
N THR A 68 -21.51 32.08 -13.36
CA THR A 68 -21.83 30.91 -12.52
C THR A 68 -21.41 31.14 -11.06
N LYS A 69 -20.39 31.97 -10.85
CA LYS A 69 -19.77 32.26 -9.55
C LYS A 69 -19.73 33.76 -9.27
N SER A 70 -19.84 34.14 -8.00
CA SER A 70 -19.66 35.54 -7.58
C SER A 70 -18.19 35.95 -7.59
N GLY A 71 -17.88 37.15 -8.06
CA GLY A 71 -16.54 37.70 -8.00
C GLY A 71 -16.42 39.10 -8.61
N ILE A 72 -15.20 39.65 -8.59
CA ILE A 72 -14.90 40.95 -9.18
C ILE A 72 -14.64 40.76 -10.67
N LEU A 73 -15.35 41.51 -11.51
CA LEU A 73 -15.13 41.50 -12.95
C LEU A 73 -13.79 42.15 -13.30
N ARG A 74 -12.83 41.38 -13.80
CA ARG A 74 -11.50 41.90 -14.16
C ARG A 74 -11.52 42.61 -15.50
N GLU A 75 -12.09 41.96 -16.52
CA GLU A 75 -12.14 42.50 -17.88
C GLU A 75 -13.37 42.04 -18.65
N ILE A 76 -13.83 42.93 -19.53
CA ILE A 76 -14.87 42.68 -20.53
C ILE A 76 -14.17 42.61 -21.89
N LEU A 77 -14.32 41.50 -22.61
CA LEU A 77 -13.60 41.21 -23.85
C LEU A 77 -14.42 41.55 -25.11
N VAL A 78 -15.67 41.94 -24.95
CA VAL A 78 -16.60 42.24 -26.05
C VAL A 78 -17.28 43.59 -25.85
N SER A 79 -17.68 44.22 -26.96
CA SER A 79 -18.44 45.47 -26.95
C SER A 79 -19.89 45.26 -27.39
N GLU A 80 -20.77 46.19 -27.03
CA GLU A 80 -22.13 46.21 -27.57
C GLU A 80 -22.12 46.23 -29.11
N SER A 81 -23.09 45.54 -29.71
CA SER A 81 -23.20 45.31 -31.16
C SER A 81 -22.10 44.45 -31.79
N GLN A 82 -21.23 43.82 -31.00
CA GLN A 82 -20.24 42.86 -31.50
C GLN A 82 -20.87 41.50 -31.77
N VAL A 83 -20.51 40.89 -32.90
CA VAL A 83 -20.88 39.50 -33.24
C VAL A 83 -19.88 38.55 -32.59
N VAL A 84 -20.40 37.53 -31.91
CA VAL A 84 -19.64 36.50 -31.20
C VAL A 84 -20.10 35.10 -31.63
N SER A 85 -19.19 34.13 -31.54
CA SER A 85 -19.45 32.73 -31.81
C SER A 85 -19.72 31.96 -30.52
N GLU A 86 -20.38 30.81 -30.63
CA GLU A 86 -20.56 29.89 -29.50
C GLU A 86 -19.21 29.53 -28.86
N GLY A 87 -19.13 29.64 -27.54
CA GLY A 87 -17.94 29.35 -26.75
C GLY A 87 -16.95 30.50 -26.58
N ASP A 88 -17.15 31.64 -27.27
CA ASP A 88 -16.29 32.82 -27.13
C ASP A 88 -16.33 33.34 -25.68
N VAL A 89 -15.16 33.72 -25.15
CA VAL A 89 -15.06 34.33 -23.81
C VAL A 89 -15.48 35.79 -23.92
N LEU A 90 -16.54 36.15 -23.20
CA LEU A 90 -17.15 37.48 -23.23
C LEU A 90 -16.62 38.36 -22.10
N ALA A 91 -16.42 37.76 -20.92
CA ALA A 91 -15.99 38.45 -19.71
C ALA A 91 -15.19 37.50 -18.80
N ARG A 92 -14.30 38.06 -17.98
CA ARG A 92 -13.49 37.31 -17.00
C ARG A 92 -13.55 37.94 -15.62
N LEU A 93 -13.74 37.11 -14.61
CA LEU A 93 -13.55 37.46 -13.21
C LEU A 93 -12.06 37.46 -12.84
N ASP A 94 -11.73 38.11 -11.73
CA ASP A 94 -10.44 37.91 -11.08
C ASP A 94 -10.31 36.46 -10.60
N ASN A 95 -9.31 35.74 -11.11
CA ASN A 95 -9.16 34.30 -10.96
C ASN A 95 -7.83 33.89 -10.31
N GLY A 96 -7.15 34.80 -9.60
CA GLY A 96 -5.84 34.52 -9.00
C GLY A 96 -5.83 33.31 -8.05
N ARG A 97 -6.91 33.12 -7.29
CA ARG A 97 -7.08 31.99 -6.36
C ARG A 97 -7.33 30.69 -7.11
N GLU A 98 -8.23 30.70 -8.09
CA GLU A 98 -8.61 29.54 -8.90
C GLU A 98 -7.44 29.06 -9.76
N LEU A 99 -6.68 29.99 -10.37
CA LEU A 99 -5.50 29.67 -11.14
C LEU A 99 -4.40 29.04 -10.27
N SER A 100 -4.21 29.55 -9.05
CA SER A 100 -3.26 28.98 -8.09
C SER A 100 -3.70 27.58 -7.64
N ALA A 101 -4.99 27.39 -7.37
CA ALA A 101 -5.55 26.08 -7.02
C ALA A 101 -5.41 25.05 -8.17
N PHE A 102 -5.65 25.47 -9.42
CA PHE A 102 -5.42 24.66 -10.61
C PHE A 102 -3.94 24.26 -10.75
N SER A 103 -3.02 25.21 -10.60
CA SER A 103 -1.57 24.96 -10.67
C SER A 103 -1.10 23.99 -9.57
N LYS A 104 -1.62 24.14 -8.34
CA LYS A 104 -1.35 23.26 -7.21
C LYS A 104 -1.83 21.83 -7.48
N THR A 105 -3.10 21.65 -7.84
CA THR A 105 -3.68 20.32 -8.12
C THR A 105 -3.04 19.64 -9.32
N GLN A 106 -2.59 20.40 -10.33
CA GLN A 106 -1.81 19.87 -11.45
C GLN A 106 -0.44 19.32 -10.98
N THR A 107 0.20 20.02 -10.06
CA THR A 107 1.46 19.57 -9.44
C THR A 107 1.23 18.33 -8.58
N ASP A 108 0.18 18.31 -7.77
CA ASP A 108 -0.19 17.18 -6.93
C ASP A 108 -0.45 15.92 -7.77
N LEU A 109 -1.13 16.05 -8.91
CA LEU A 109 -1.33 14.95 -9.87
C LEU A 109 0.01 14.45 -10.44
N ALA A 110 0.93 15.35 -10.79
CA ALA A 110 2.25 14.97 -11.29
C ALA A 110 3.07 14.21 -10.23
N ILE A 111 2.97 14.61 -8.96
CA ILE A 111 3.59 13.94 -7.81
C ILE A 111 2.97 12.55 -7.62
N ALA A 112 1.63 12.45 -7.60
CA ALA A 112 0.92 11.18 -7.44
C ALA A 112 1.26 10.19 -8.56
N ARG A 113 1.29 10.64 -9.81
CA ARG A 113 1.71 9.82 -10.97
C ARG A 113 3.16 9.38 -10.88
N SER A 114 4.06 10.26 -10.40
CA SER A 114 5.46 9.88 -10.16
C SER A 114 5.58 8.83 -9.06
N LYS A 115 4.80 8.93 -7.97
CA LYS A 115 4.76 7.93 -6.91
C LYS A 115 4.27 6.58 -7.43
N LEU A 116 3.18 6.55 -8.19
CA LEU A 116 2.68 5.32 -8.85
C LEU A 116 3.72 4.71 -9.79
N ALA A 117 4.41 5.52 -10.60
CA ALA A 117 5.44 5.05 -11.52
C ALA A 117 6.63 4.42 -10.76
N ARG A 118 7.09 5.04 -9.68
CA ARG A 118 8.14 4.47 -8.81
C ARG A 118 7.69 3.17 -8.17
N GLN A 119 6.48 3.13 -7.62
CA GLN A 119 5.93 1.92 -6.98
C GLN A 119 5.82 0.77 -7.98
N ASN A 120 5.31 1.04 -9.19
CA ASN A 120 5.25 0.06 -10.28
C ASN A 120 6.65 -0.45 -10.66
N ALA A 121 7.64 0.43 -10.76
CA ALA A 121 9.01 0.03 -11.11
C ALA A 121 9.65 -0.85 -10.04
N THR A 122 9.47 -0.52 -8.76
CA THR A 122 9.95 -1.34 -7.64
C THR A 122 9.33 -2.73 -7.68
N ILE A 123 8.00 -2.82 -7.77
CA ILE A 123 7.28 -4.10 -7.80
C ILE A 123 7.62 -4.91 -9.06
N ALA A 124 7.78 -4.26 -10.21
CA ALA A 124 8.21 -4.95 -11.43
C ALA A 124 9.61 -5.56 -11.27
N LYS A 125 10.52 -4.85 -10.61
CA LYS A 125 11.86 -5.37 -10.29
C LYS A 125 11.77 -6.54 -9.30
N GLU A 126 11.00 -6.42 -8.21
CA GLU A 126 10.81 -7.52 -7.25
C GLU A 126 10.25 -8.78 -7.92
N ARG A 127 9.23 -8.64 -8.79
CA ARG A 127 8.67 -9.75 -9.57
C ARG A 127 9.69 -10.35 -10.53
N GLN A 128 10.54 -9.54 -11.15
CA GLN A 128 11.59 -10.03 -12.03
C GLN A 128 12.64 -10.81 -11.23
N ASP A 129 13.14 -10.24 -10.14
CA ASP A 129 14.13 -10.87 -9.28
C ASP A 129 13.60 -12.22 -8.76
N GLU A 130 12.34 -12.27 -8.29
CA GLU A 130 11.68 -13.51 -7.86
C GLU A 130 11.49 -14.51 -9.02
N ALA A 131 11.08 -14.06 -10.20
CA ALA A 131 10.91 -14.94 -11.37
C ALA A 131 12.23 -15.57 -11.83
N GLU A 132 13.36 -14.89 -11.60
CA GLU A 132 14.69 -15.39 -11.89
C GLU A 132 15.18 -16.38 -10.81
N THR A 133 14.93 -16.12 -9.53
CA THR A 133 15.45 -16.96 -8.42
C THR A 133 14.57 -18.17 -8.11
N LEU A 134 13.26 -18.03 -8.16
CA LEU A 134 12.32 -19.08 -7.72
C LEU A 134 12.50 -20.42 -8.46
N PRO A 135 12.71 -20.48 -9.79
CA PRO A 135 12.98 -21.74 -10.47
C PRO A 135 14.27 -22.42 -10.00
N ILE A 136 15.30 -21.63 -9.71
CA ILE A 136 16.59 -22.11 -9.22
C ILE A 136 16.42 -22.68 -7.81
N ASP A 137 15.73 -21.95 -6.93
CA ASP A 137 15.46 -22.37 -5.56
C ASP A 137 14.59 -23.63 -5.52
N ALA A 138 13.58 -23.73 -6.39
CA ALA A 138 12.74 -24.92 -6.54
C ALA A 138 13.53 -26.12 -7.08
N GLU A 139 14.44 -25.91 -8.04
CA GLU A 139 15.32 -26.96 -8.55
C GLU A 139 16.28 -27.47 -7.48
N LEU A 140 16.91 -26.56 -6.72
CA LEU A 140 17.78 -26.90 -5.58
C LEU A 140 17.02 -27.67 -4.50
N ALA A 141 15.82 -27.20 -4.12
CA ALA A 141 14.96 -27.90 -3.17
C ALA A 141 14.53 -29.28 -3.70
N GLY A 142 14.36 -29.42 -5.02
CA GLY A 142 14.08 -30.71 -5.66
C GLY A 142 15.26 -31.69 -5.62
N LEU A 143 16.50 -31.19 -5.67
CA LEU A 143 17.70 -32.00 -5.45
C LEU A 143 17.81 -32.43 -3.98
N GLU A 144 17.61 -31.52 -3.04
CA GLU A 144 17.58 -31.82 -1.60
C GLU A 144 16.51 -32.87 -1.26
N LEU A 145 15.31 -32.77 -1.85
CA LEU A 145 14.25 -33.75 -1.69
C LEU A 145 14.67 -35.13 -2.19
N ARG A 146 15.31 -35.20 -3.37
CA ARG A 146 15.80 -36.48 -3.91
C ARG A 146 16.87 -37.11 -3.03
N ASP A 147 17.79 -36.29 -2.50
CA ASP A 147 18.84 -36.77 -1.60
C ASP A 147 18.24 -37.26 -0.27
N ALA A 148 17.29 -36.51 0.30
CA ALA A 148 16.59 -36.90 1.52
C ALA A 148 15.71 -38.15 1.32
N GLU A 149 15.06 -38.29 0.15
CA GLU A 149 14.31 -39.49 -0.22
C GLU A 149 15.23 -40.70 -0.37
N ALA A 150 16.37 -40.54 -1.04
CA ALA A 150 17.36 -41.59 -1.21
C ALA A 150 17.93 -42.04 0.13
N ASN A 151 18.24 -41.10 1.04
CA ASN A 151 18.68 -41.41 2.40
C ASN A 151 17.59 -42.15 3.19
N PHE A 152 16.35 -41.67 3.15
CA PHE A 152 15.23 -42.32 3.81
C PHE A 152 14.99 -43.75 3.29
N LEU A 153 15.01 -43.96 1.97
CA LEU A 153 14.85 -45.28 1.37
C LEU A 153 16.03 -46.21 1.70
N HIS A 154 17.25 -45.67 1.73
CA HIS A 154 18.44 -46.40 2.13
C HIS A 154 18.33 -46.91 3.57
N VAL A 155 17.97 -46.03 4.50
CA VAL A 155 17.90 -46.31 5.94
C VAL A 155 16.66 -47.12 6.31
N SER A 156 15.54 -47.02 5.57
CA SER A 156 14.31 -47.76 5.90
C SER A 156 14.24 -49.18 5.34
N GLY A 157 15.24 -49.62 4.57
CA GLY A 157 15.28 -50.96 3.95
C GLY A 157 14.15 -51.22 2.95
N ALA A 158 13.33 -50.22 2.63
CA ALA A 158 12.16 -50.37 1.79
C ALA A 158 12.51 -50.25 0.30
N GLN A 159 12.64 -51.42 -0.35
CA GLN A 159 12.34 -51.61 -1.77
C GLN A 159 13.31 -51.00 -2.81
N LEU A 160 14.63 -51.14 -2.66
CA LEU A 160 15.54 -51.11 -3.81
C LEU A 160 15.61 -52.49 -4.46
N ALA A 161 14.56 -52.84 -5.21
CA ALA A 161 14.71 -53.78 -6.32
C ALA A 161 15.76 -53.21 -7.30
N PRO A 162 16.55 -54.07 -7.97
CA PRO A 162 17.76 -53.69 -8.69
C PRO A 162 17.41 -52.80 -9.88
N ARG A 163 17.42 -51.48 -9.68
CA ARG A 163 17.44 -50.50 -10.75
C ARG A 163 18.84 -49.94 -10.76
N ASP A 164 19.61 -50.42 -11.72
CA ASP A 164 21.03 -50.15 -11.90
C ASP A 164 21.35 -48.65 -11.71
N SER A 165 22.10 -48.41 -10.63
CA SER A 165 22.94 -47.27 -10.29
C SER A 165 22.39 -45.85 -10.48
N LEU A 166 22.00 -45.20 -9.37
CA LEU A 166 22.20 -43.76 -9.20
C LEU A 166 23.50 -43.42 -8.44
N PHE A 167 24.14 -44.39 -7.79
CA PHE A 167 25.36 -44.17 -7.01
C PHE A 167 26.41 -45.26 -7.28
N PRO A 168 27.49 -44.96 -8.04
CA PRO A 168 28.63 -45.87 -8.27
C PRO A 168 29.32 -46.32 -6.98
N GLU A 169 29.12 -45.59 -5.88
CA GLU A 169 29.72 -45.88 -4.58
C GLU A 169 28.91 -46.90 -3.77
N TRP A 170 27.64 -47.12 -4.10
CA TRP A 170 26.79 -48.10 -3.40
C TRP A 170 27.34 -49.52 -3.53
N THR A 171 27.79 -49.90 -4.72
CA THR A 171 28.46 -51.20 -4.94
C THR A 171 29.74 -51.35 -4.12
N LYS A 172 30.47 -50.25 -3.87
CA LYS A 172 31.66 -50.27 -3.02
C LYS A 172 31.26 -50.36 -1.55
N PHE A 173 30.25 -49.61 -1.12
CA PHE A 173 29.77 -49.60 0.25
C PHE A 173 29.12 -50.93 0.65
N LYS A 174 28.26 -51.49 -0.21
CA LYS A 174 27.69 -52.83 -0.02
C LYS A 174 28.77 -53.90 -0.01
N ALA A 175 29.78 -53.80 -0.88
CA ALA A 175 30.92 -54.72 -0.83
C ALA A 175 31.69 -54.62 0.50
N ILE A 176 31.88 -53.41 1.05
CA ILE A 176 32.50 -53.20 2.37
C ILE A 176 31.65 -53.82 3.49
N GLN A 177 30.32 -53.71 3.41
CA GLN A 177 29.40 -54.30 4.39
C GLN A 177 29.33 -55.83 4.29
N ASP A 178 29.21 -56.36 3.06
CA ASP A 178 29.23 -57.81 2.81
C ASP A 178 30.60 -58.41 3.24
N GLU A 179 31.69 -57.68 3.03
CA GLU A 179 33.04 -58.03 3.51
C GLU A 179 33.12 -57.97 5.05
N ALA A 180 32.60 -56.92 5.69
CA ALA A 180 32.57 -56.81 7.15
C ALA A 180 31.70 -57.90 7.82
N LEU A 181 30.58 -58.28 7.21
CA LEU A 181 29.72 -59.36 7.66
C LEU A 181 30.41 -60.72 7.48
N ALA A 182 31.05 -60.95 6.32
CA ALA A 182 31.83 -62.16 6.07
C ALA A 182 33.02 -62.28 7.04
N ASP A 183 33.72 -61.18 7.32
CA ASP A 183 34.81 -61.12 8.28
C ASP A 183 34.33 -61.36 9.72
N ALA A 184 33.17 -60.81 10.10
CA ALA A 184 32.57 -61.07 11.41
C ALA A 184 32.13 -62.53 11.57
N GLN A 185 31.56 -63.14 10.52
CA GLN A 185 31.20 -64.56 10.49
C GLN A 185 32.42 -65.46 10.57
N ALA A 186 33.46 -65.19 9.78
CA ALA A 186 34.72 -65.93 9.83
C ALA A 186 35.43 -65.76 11.17
N GLY A 187 35.38 -64.56 11.76
CA GLY A 187 35.90 -64.28 13.09
C GLY A 187 35.17 -65.05 14.19
N LEU A 188 33.84 -65.19 14.09
CA LEU A 188 33.06 -66.03 15.01
C LEU A 188 33.41 -67.51 14.85
N GLU A 189 33.52 -68.01 13.62
CA GLU A 189 33.89 -69.41 13.35
C GLU A 189 35.29 -69.74 13.88
N GLN A 190 36.27 -68.86 13.64
CA GLN A 190 37.62 -68.99 14.19
C GLN A 190 37.62 -68.95 15.72
N ALA A 191 36.88 -68.03 16.33
CA ALA A 191 36.79 -67.93 17.78
C ALA A 191 36.11 -69.15 18.42
N GLN A 192 35.15 -69.76 17.73
CA GLN A 192 34.54 -71.03 18.12
C GLN A 192 35.56 -72.18 18.05
N GLU A 193 36.38 -72.23 17.01
CA GLU A 193 37.42 -73.27 16.84
C GLU A 193 38.54 -73.14 17.90
N ASP A 194 39.03 -71.92 18.14
CA ASP A 194 40.04 -71.61 19.16
C ASP A 194 39.54 -71.99 20.57
N TYR A 195 38.25 -71.77 20.85
CA TYR A 195 37.62 -72.16 22.10
C TYR A 195 37.56 -73.69 22.27
N LEU A 196 37.21 -74.43 21.21
CA LEU A 196 37.17 -75.89 21.23
C LEU A 196 38.56 -76.52 21.41
N ILE A 197 39.61 -75.94 20.80
CA ILE A 197 41.00 -76.38 20.99
C ILE A 197 41.43 -76.16 22.44
N ALA A 198 41.17 -74.97 23.00
CA ALA A 198 41.51 -74.65 24.38
C ALA A 198 40.82 -75.59 25.39
N LEU A 199 39.55 -75.95 25.14
CA LEU A 199 38.81 -76.95 25.92
C LEU A 199 39.46 -78.34 25.88
N GLY A 200 39.98 -78.77 24.71
CA GLY A 200 40.62 -80.06 24.52
C GLY A 200 41.98 -80.18 25.21
N GLU A 201 42.83 -79.17 25.07
CA GLU A 201 44.18 -79.14 25.67
C GLU A 201 44.14 -79.11 27.20
N SER A 202 43.15 -78.41 27.78
CA SER A 202 42.89 -78.38 29.23
C SER A 202 42.61 -79.75 29.84
N SER A 203 42.15 -80.74 29.06
CA SER A 203 41.89 -82.11 29.57
C SER A 203 43.16 -82.97 29.72
N THR A 204 44.28 -82.53 29.14
CA THR A 204 45.54 -83.30 29.07
C THR A 204 46.65 -82.80 30.00
N ALA A 205 46.46 -81.62 30.62
CA ALA A 205 47.39 -81.06 31.60
C ALA A 205 47.04 -81.56 33.02
N GLY A 206 47.79 -82.55 33.50
CA GLY A 206 47.51 -83.28 34.74
C GLY A 206 47.31 -82.43 36.00
N ILE A 207 46.09 -82.46 36.53
CA ILE A 207 45.71 -82.07 37.91
C ILE A 207 45.05 -83.30 38.56
N PRO A 208 45.29 -83.60 39.86
CA PRO A 208 44.85 -84.85 40.49
C PRO A 208 43.34 -85.07 40.40
N GLU A 209 42.96 -86.31 40.07
CA GLU A 209 41.60 -86.84 40.06
C GLU A 209 40.97 -86.80 41.46
N THR A 210 40.40 -85.66 41.84
CA THR A 210 39.22 -85.66 42.70
C THR A 210 38.13 -84.93 41.94
N SER A 211 36.90 -85.45 42.00
CA SER A 211 35.72 -84.85 41.33
C SER A 211 35.53 -83.36 41.65
N ASP A 212 36.11 -82.88 42.75
CA ASP A 212 36.07 -81.49 43.19
C ASP A 212 37.01 -80.57 42.39
N THR A 213 38.12 -81.03 41.82
CA THR A 213 39.10 -80.13 41.15
C THR A 213 38.69 -79.75 39.73
N LEU A 214 38.17 -80.68 38.93
CA LEU A 214 37.68 -80.42 37.56
C LEU A 214 36.42 -79.53 37.54
N ALA A 215 35.50 -79.75 38.49
CA ALA A 215 34.32 -78.90 38.67
C ALA A 215 34.72 -77.48 39.10
N ASN A 216 35.70 -77.35 40.00
CA ASN A 216 36.24 -76.05 40.40
C ASN A 216 36.99 -75.33 39.27
N LEU A 217 37.69 -76.06 38.39
CA LEU A 217 38.37 -75.48 37.23
C LEU A 217 37.37 -74.96 36.18
N ALA A 218 36.37 -75.78 35.83
CA ALA A 218 35.32 -75.40 34.88
C ALA A 218 34.48 -74.22 35.40
N SER A 219 34.19 -74.17 36.71
CA SER A 219 33.54 -73.02 37.34
C SER A 219 34.41 -71.76 37.20
N ARG A 220 35.71 -71.83 37.50
CA ARG A 220 36.61 -70.67 37.41
C ARG A 220 36.79 -70.15 35.99
N THR A 221 36.87 -71.04 35.00
CA THR A 221 36.92 -70.66 33.59
C THR A 221 35.64 -69.96 33.14
N LEU A 222 34.49 -70.40 33.66
CA LEU A 222 33.21 -69.75 33.43
C LEU A 222 33.15 -68.36 34.07
N ASP A 223 33.70 -68.23 35.28
CA ASP A 223 33.74 -66.95 36.02
C ASP A 223 34.61 -65.90 35.31
N ILE A 224 35.81 -66.26 34.82
CA ILE A 224 36.65 -65.34 34.04
C ILE A 224 35.97 -64.93 32.73
N ALA A 225 35.34 -65.86 32.02
CA ALA A 225 34.66 -65.54 30.76
C ALA A 225 33.44 -64.63 30.98
N HIS A 226 32.72 -64.79 32.10
CA HIS A 226 31.67 -63.87 32.50
C HIS A 226 32.22 -62.48 32.84
N ALA A 227 33.35 -62.40 33.56
CA ALA A 227 34.00 -61.14 33.90
C ALA A 227 34.52 -60.39 32.64
N GLU A 228 35.14 -61.08 31.69
CA GLU A 228 35.59 -60.47 30.42
C GLU A 228 34.41 -59.98 29.55
N PHE A 229 33.31 -60.74 29.53
CA PHE A 229 32.08 -60.31 28.85
C PHE A 229 31.44 -59.09 29.54
N ALA A 230 31.47 -59.05 30.87
CA ALA A 230 31.02 -57.89 31.64
C ALA A 230 31.84 -56.63 31.32
N VAL A 231 33.17 -56.74 31.18
CA VAL A 231 34.03 -55.63 30.75
C VAL A 231 33.65 -55.12 29.36
N LEU A 232 33.50 -56.01 28.38
CA LEU A 232 33.17 -55.61 27.00
C LEU A 232 31.82 -54.90 26.92
N ARG A 233 30.82 -55.43 27.62
CA ARG A 233 29.50 -54.80 27.72
C ARG A 233 29.63 -53.40 28.35
N ALA A 234 30.34 -53.28 29.46
CA ALA A 234 30.56 -52.02 30.14
C ALA A 234 31.37 -51.00 29.29
N GLU A 235 32.30 -51.43 28.44
CA GLU A 235 33.03 -50.55 27.51
C GLU A 235 32.12 -49.97 26.42
N VAL A 236 31.23 -50.78 25.85
CA VAL A 236 30.22 -50.33 24.87
C VAL A 236 29.28 -49.33 25.53
N ASP A 237 28.75 -49.68 26.71
CA ASP A 237 27.84 -48.83 27.48
C ASP A 237 28.51 -47.49 27.85
N ALA A 238 29.80 -47.50 28.23
CA ALA A 238 30.57 -46.28 28.53
C ALA A 238 30.81 -45.40 27.29
N LYS A 239 31.04 -45.99 26.12
CA LYS A 239 31.24 -45.25 24.87
C LYS A 239 29.94 -44.62 24.37
N GLU A 240 28.84 -45.35 24.45
CA GLU A 240 27.49 -44.87 24.14
C GLU A 240 27.14 -43.69 25.07
N ALA A 241 27.38 -43.86 26.37
CA ALA A 241 27.11 -42.84 27.38
C ALA A 241 27.91 -41.54 27.14
N ARG A 242 29.17 -41.62 26.70
CA ARG A 242 29.99 -40.42 26.39
C ARG A 242 29.43 -39.61 25.22
N LYS A 243 29.09 -40.27 24.10
CA LYS A 243 28.49 -39.58 22.95
C LYS A 243 27.20 -38.86 23.32
N LEU A 244 26.35 -39.53 24.10
CA LEU A 244 25.12 -38.94 24.61
C LEU A 244 25.41 -37.76 25.57
N GLY A 245 26.49 -37.86 26.35
CA GLY A 245 26.99 -36.78 27.19
C GLY A 245 27.39 -35.53 26.40
N ASP A 246 28.09 -35.71 25.27
CA ASP A 246 28.49 -34.61 24.39
C ASP A 246 27.25 -33.92 23.77
N VAL A 247 26.31 -34.70 23.21
CA VAL A 247 25.06 -34.18 22.64
C VAL A 247 24.21 -33.45 23.68
N LEU A 248 24.13 -33.98 24.90
CA LEU A 248 23.45 -33.33 26.01
C LEU A 248 24.13 -32.00 26.38
N GLN A 249 25.46 -31.97 26.40
CA GLN A 249 26.19 -30.75 26.72
C GLN A 249 26.00 -29.67 25.64
N ASP A 250 25.96 -30.05 24.37
CA ASP A 250 25.67 -29.14 23.26
C ASP A 250 24.24 -28.57 23.37
N THR A 251 23.23 -29.42 23.58
CA THR A 251 21.84 -28.94 23.78
C THR A 251 21.68 -28.06 25.03
N ILE A 252 22.43 -28.31 26.11
CA ILE A 252 22.48 -27.40 27.27
C ILE A 252 23.10 -26.05 26.90
N ASN A 253 24.15 -26.05 26.08
CA ASN A 253 24.77 -24.82 25.59
C ASN A 253 23.78 -24.03 24.71
N ASP A 254 22.99 -24.71 23.87
CA ASP A 254 21.98 -24.10 23.02
C ASP A 254 20.84 -23.46 23.84
N VAL A 255 20.33 -24.16 24.86
CA VAL A 255 19.35 -23.58 25.81
C VAL A 255 19.94 -22.35 26.52
N THR A 256 21.22 -22.42 26.92
CA THR A 256 21.91 -21.29 27.55
C THR A 256 22.06 -20.11 26.60
N ALA A 257 22.40 -20.36 25.33
CA ALA A 257 22.50 -19.33 24.29
C ALA A 257 21.13 -18.67 24.02
N ALA A 258 20.08 -19.46 23.81
CA ALA A 258 18.72 -18.98 23.60
C ALA A 258 18.21 -18.17 24.80
N GLY A 259 18.54 -18.58 26.03
CA GLY A 259 18.22 -17.83 27.24
C GLY A 259 18.92 -16.47 27.30
N ASN A 260 20.20 -16.40 26.93
CA ASN A 260 20.94 -15.14 26.85
C ASN A 260 20.35 -14.21 25.77
N ASP A 261 19.92 -14.76 24.64
CA ASP A 261 19.29 -13.98 23.56
C ASP A 261 17.95 -13.39 24.01
N LEU A 262 17.14 -14.14 24.74
CA LEU A 262 15.91 -13.63 25.35
C LEU A 262 16.18 -12.52 26.38
N ASP A 263 17.21 -12.67 27.21
CA ASP A 263 17.60 -11.64 28.17
C ASP A 263 18.10 -10.36 27.47
N ASN A 264 18.86 -10.49 26.37
CA ASN A 264 19.27 -9.37 25.53
C ASN A 264 18.06 -8.68 24.88
N ALA A 265 17.11 -9.45 24.34
CA ALA A 265 15.87 -8.91 23.75
C ALA A 265 15.03 -8.13 24.79
N ARG A 266 14.98 -8.61 26.04
CA ARG A 266 14.32 -7.89 27.15
C ARG A 266 15.02 -6.57 27.48
N LEU A 267 16.35 -6.55 27.50
CA LEU A 267 17.12 -5.32 27.70
C LEU A 267 16.89 -4.31 26.56
N ASP A 268 16.82 -4.78 25.32
CA ASP A 268 16.54 -3.96 24.15
C ASP A 268 15.13 -3.37 24.19
N LEU A 269 14.13 -4.12 24.66
CA LEU A 269 12.78 -3.60 24.88
C LEU A 269 12.78 -2.46 25.91
N GLU A 270 13.44 -2.63 27.06
CA GLU A 270 13.53 -1.57 28.07
C GLU A 270 14.28 -0.34 27.54
N ALA A 271 15.34 -0.55 26.74
CA ALA A 271 16.04 0.53 26.06
C ALA A 271 15.14 1.24 25.01
N ALA A 272 14.33 0.49 24.26
CA ALA A 272 13.38 1.05 23.29
C ALA A 272 12.29 1.88 23.99
N LYS A 273 11.70 1.37 25.08
CA LYS A 273 10.74 2.12 25.91
C LYS A 273 11.35 3.40 26.46
N ALA A 274 12.58 3.33 27.00
CA ALA A 274 13.28 4.49 27.53
C ALA A 274 13.57 5.55 26.46
N ARG A 275 14.05 5.12 25.28
CA ARG A 275 14.29 6.02 24.13
C ARG A 275 13.00 6.66 23.63
N SER A 276 11.91 5.89 23.49
CA SER A 276 10.60 6.41 23.11
C SER A 276 10.11 7.47 24.10
N ALA A 277 10.11 7.16 25.40
CA ALA A 277 9.68 8.09 26.44
C ALA A 277 10.58 9.34 26.53
N LEU A 278 11.88 9.23 26.23
CA LEU A 278 12.78 10.38 26.18
C LEU A 278 12.53 11.23 24.93
N GLY A 279 12.36 10.59 23.77
CA GLY A 279 12.08 11.26 22.49
C GLY A 279 10.79 12.05 22.53
N ILE A 280 9.70 11.45 23.03
CA ILE A 280 8.40 12.13 23.20
C ILE A 280 8.53 13.32 24.16
N ARG A 281 9.21 13.15 25.30
CA ARG A 281 9.42 14.27 26.26
C ARG A 281 10.26 15.40 25.67
N ALA A 282 11.29 15.07 24.89
CA ALA A 282 12.11 16.07 24.23
C ALA A 282 11.33 16.82 23.16
N ALA A 283 10.56 16.11 22.32
CA ALA A 283 9.72 16.70 21.29
C ALA A 283 8.59 17.55 21.90
N GLN A 284 7.97 17.08 22.99
CA GLN A 284 6.96 17.85 23.72
C GLN A 284 7.55 19.17 24.23
N LYS A 285 8.74 19.13 24.84
CA LYS A 285 9.40 20.35 25.30
C LYS A 285 9.64 21.33 24.14
N VAL A 286 10.06 20.85 22.98
CA VAL A 286 10.26 21.69 21.79
C VAL A 286 8.94 22.30 21.32
N ALA A 287 7.85 21.52 21.32
CA ALA A 287 6.51 22.01 21.00
C ALA A 287 6.01 23.06 22.00
N ASP A 288 6.18 22.82 23.31
CA ASP A 288 5.83 23.75 24.37
C ASP A 288 6.64 25.06 24.24
N ASP A 289 7.96 24.96 24.07
CA ASP A 289 8.84 26.13 23.88
C ASP A 289 8.43 26.93 22.61
N ALA A 290 8.02 26.25 21.53
CA ALA A 290 7.57 26.89 20.30
C ALA A 290 6.20 27.56 20.47
N GLU A 291 5.29 26.94 21.21
CA GLU A 291 4.00 27.53 21.60
C GLU A 291 4.20 28.81 22.43
N ASP A 292 5.07 28.78 23.44
CA ASP A 292 5.40 29.96 24.25
C ASP A 292 5.99 31.08 23.39
N ASN A 293 6.91 30.75 22.47
CA ASN A 293 7.49 31.74 21.55
C ASN A 293 6.43 32.39 20.63
N LEU A 294 5.44 31.61 20.20
CA LEU A 294 4.32 32.10 19.39
C LEU A 294 3.44 33.05 20.21
N ARG A 295 3.04 32.64 21.42
CA ARG A 295 2.29 33.49 22.38
C ARG A 295 3.01 34.79 22.66
N ASP A 296 4.30 34.71 22.98
CA ASP A 296 5.15 35.87 23.25
C ASP A 296 5.22 36.81 22.04
N ARG A 297 5.17 36.29 20.81
CA ARG A 297 5.21 37.14 19.61
C ARG A 297 3.92 37.92 19.40
N TYR A 298 2.76 37.28 19.59
CA TYR A 298 1.45 37.94 19.55
C TYR A 298 1.29 38.94 20.70
N LEU A 299 1.74 38.58 21.90
CA LEU A 299 1.71 39.48 23.05
C LEU A 299 2.63 40.69 22.84
N LYS A 300 3.83 40.47 22.28
CA LYS A 300 4.78 41.53 21.95
C LYS A 300 4.16 42.53 20.99
N TRP A 301 3.64 42.09 19.85
CA TRP A 301 3.26 42.99 18.76
C TRP A 301 1.85 43.55 18.87
N LEU A 302 0.90 42.72 19.31
CA LEU A 302 -0.53 43.04 19.32
C LEU A 302 -1.10 43.15 20.74
N GLY A 303 -0.32 42.82 21.77
CA GLY A 303 -0.82 42.77 23.16
C GLY A 303 -1.81 41.64 23.39
N VAL A 304 -1.81 40.63 22.52
CA VAL A 304 -2.73 39.49 22.55
C VAL A 304 -2.08 38.29 23.20
N ASP A 305 -2.67 37.80 24.30
CA ASP A 305 -2.43 36.44 24.78
C ASP A 305 -3.39 35.49 24.05
N LEU A 306 -2.84 34.56 23.26
CA LEU A 306 -3.63 33.62 22.47
C LEU A 306 -4.35 32.63 23.39
N THR A 307 -5.55 32.20 23.03
CA THR A 307 -6.19 31.06 23.68
C THR A 307 -5.67 29.73 23.11
N GLY A 308 -5.96 28.62 23.79
CA GLY A 308 -5.62 27.29 23.28
C GLY A 308 -6.36 26.92 21.98
N GLU A 309 -7.46 27.60 21.64
CA GLU A 309 -8.11 27.43 20.33
C GLU A 309 -7.43 28.30 19.28
N GLU A 310 -7.17 29.57 19.59
CA GLU A 310 -6.54 30.50 18.65
C GLU A 310 -5.14 30.04 18.22
N ILE A 311 -4.39 29.37 19.10
CA ILE A 311 -3.04 28.89 18.78
C ILE A 311 -2.99 27.76 17.75
N THR A 312 -4.15 27.19 17.39
CA THR A 312 -4.24 26.16 16.35
C THR A 312 -4.55 26.73 14.96
N LYS A 313 -4.77 28.04 14.86
CA LYS A 313 -5.17 28.72 13.64
C LYS A 313 -4.00 29.50 13.05
N ASP A 314 -3.90 29.49 11.73
CA ASP A 314 -2.88 30.27 11.04
C ASP A 314 -3.10 31.78 11.23
N PRO A 315 -2.03 32.60 11.13
CA PRO A 315 -2.12 34.05 11.36
C PRO A 315 -3.16 34.76 10.50
N GLU A 316 -3.28 34.42 9.21
CA GLU A 316 -4.26 35.07 8.32
C GLU A 316 -5.70 34.79 8.76
N THR A 317 -5.97 33.57 9.21
CA THR A 317 -7.28 33.19 9.76
C THR A 317 -7.58 33.95 11.05
N LEU A 318 -6.61 34.08 11.96
CA LEU A 318 -6.79 34.87 13.19
C LEU A 318 -7.08 36.34 12.88
N TYR A 319 -6.30 36.95 11.99
CA TYR A 319 -6.51 38.34 11.60
C TYR A 319 -7.91 38.58 11.02
N ARG A 320 -8.39 37.66 10.19
CA ARG A 320 -9.74 37.72 9.61
C ARG A 320 -10.84 37.57 10.66
N GLU A 321 -10.65 36.68 11.64
CA GLU A 321 -11.62 36.49 12.73
C GLU A 321 -11.67 37.69 13.68
N TRP A 322 -10.54 38.38 13.86
CA TRP A 322 -10.41 39.55 14.72
C TRP A 322 -10.74 40.87 14.02
N ASP A 323 -11.12 40.83 12.74
CA ASP A 323 -11.29 42.03 11.89
C ASP A 323 -10.07 42.95 11.94
N LEU A 324 -8.87 42.34 11.92
CA LEU A 324 -7.58 43.02 12.06
C LEU A 324 -6.88 43.09 10.71
N ASP A 325 -6.72 44.31 10.18
CA ASP A 325 -5.76 44.63 9.13
C ASP A 325 -4.51 45.23 9.77
N LEU A 326 -3.35 44.58 9.60
CA LEU A 326 -2.10 45.04 10.20
C LEU A 326 -1.65 46.40 9.64
N ASP A 327 -1.87 46.66 8.35
CA ASP A 327 -1.50 47.93 7.72
C ASP A 327 -2.36 49.08 8.27
N GLU A 328 -3.64 48.81 8.56
CA GLU A 328 -4.52 49.79 9.22
C GLU A 328 -4.19 49.96 10.71
N ALA A 329 -3.98 48.87 11.44
CA ALA A 329 -3.70 48.91 12.88
C ALA A 329 -2.37 49.62 13.20
N PHE A 330 -1.33 49.41 12.38
CA PHE A 330 -0.05 50.09 12.53
C PHE A 330 0.01 51.44 11.80
N ASN A 331 -1.13 51.99 11.39
CA ASN A 331 -1.22 53.34 10.82
C ASN A 331 -1.48 54.40 11.90
N ARG A 332 -0.54 55.34 12.04
CA ARG A 332 -0.61 56.47 12.97
C ARG A 332 -1.86 57.34 12.82
N SER A 333 -2.48 57.40 11.64
CA SER A 333 -3.68 58.20 11.41
C SER A 333 -4.98 57.51 11.82
N ASN A 334 -4.95 56.18 12.02
CA ASN A 334 -6.14 55.36 12.24
C ASN A 334 -6.39 55.05 13.74
N LEU A 335 -5.44 55.38 14.63
CA LEU A 335 -5.63 55.21 16.07
C LEU A 335 -6.52 56.29 16.68
N ALA A 336 -7.46 55.89 17.54
CA ALA A 336 -8.30 56.82 18.30
C ALA A 336 -7.56 57.36 19.54
N TYR A 337 -7.44 58.68 19.65
CA TYR A 337 -6.66 59.33 20.71
C TYR A 337 -7.51 59.93 21.82
N VAL A 338 -7.14 59.63 23.07
CA VAL A 338 -7.67 60.30 24.27
C VAL A 338 -6.49 60.84 25.08
N ASN A 339 -6.42 62.17 25.26
CA ASN A 339 -5.32 62.84 25.96
C ASN A 339 -3.91 62.54 25.41
N GLY A 340 -3.79 62.30 24.09
CA GLY A 340 -2.50 62.08 23.42
C GLY A 340 -1.95 60.66 23.51
N ILE A 341 -2.74 59.72 24.03
CA ILE A 341 -2.47 58.27 23.98
C ILE A 341 -3.62 57.57 23.25
N ALA A 342 -3.36 56.40 22.67
CA ALA A 342 -4.41 55.50 22.21
C ALA A 342 -4.69 54.46 23.33
N PRO A 343 -5.79 54.59 24.08
CA PRO A 343 -6.17 53.57 25.06
C PRO A 343 -6.69 52.30 24.36
N ASP A 344 -6.63 51.18 25.08
CA ASP A 344 -7.23 49.90 24.69
C ASP A 344 -8.74 50.04 24.42
N ASP A 345 -9.20 49.59 23.25
CA ASP A 345 -10.60 49.52 22.85
C ASP A 345 -11.15 48.12 23.19
N PRO A 346 -12.12 47.99 24.11
CA PRO A 346 -12.65 46.69 24.49
C PRO A 346 -13.44 45.97 23.39
N SER A 347 -13.71 46.63 22.25
CA SER A 347 -14.41 46.03 21.11
C SER A 347 -13.50 45.28 20.14
N THR A 348 -12.18 45.49 20.22
CA THR A 348 -11.18 44.79 19.41
C THR A 348 -10.52 43.68 20.21
N ARG A 349 -9.93 42.70 19.52
CA ARG A 349 -9.23 41.58 20.17
C ARG A 349 -7.80 41.91 20.59
N TRP A 350 -7.20 42.87 19.90
CA TRP A 350 -5.83 43.35 20.08
C TRP A 350 -5.81 44.63 20.90
N ASN A 351 -4.64 45.01 21.40
CA ASN A 351 -4.50 46.13 22.32
C ASN A 351 -3.91 47.36 21.61
N GLU A 352 -4.73 48.39 21.41
CA GLU A 352 -4.36 49.63 20.71
C GLU A 352 -3.21 50.36 21.40
N PHE A 353 -3.14 50.28 22.74
CA PHE A 353 -2.06 50.89 23.49
C PHE A 353 -0.72 50.21 23.21
N THR A 354 -0.70 48.88 23.03
CA THR A 354 0.50 48.13 22.64
C THR A 354 1.01 48.57 21.28
N VAL A 355 0.13 48.69 20.29
CA VAL A 355 0.52 49.16 18.94
C VAL A 355 0.95 50.62 18.97
N PHE A 356 0.24 51.48 19.71
CA PHE A 356 0.66 52.87 19.96
C PHE A 356 2.06 52.95 20.58
N ALA A 357 2.37 52.09 21.56
CA ALA A 357 3.69 52.04 22.17
C ALA A 357 4.79 51.70 21.16
N TRP A 358 4.55 50.75 20.24
CA TRP A 358 5.47 50.45 19.15
C TRP A 358 5.64 51.61 18.17
N LEU A 359 4.56 52.31 17.83
CA LEU A 359 4.57 53.41 16.85
C LEU A 359 5.11 54.73 17.38
N TYR A 360 5.15 54.95 18.69
CA TYR A 360 5.48 56.25 19.29
C TYR A 360 6.50 56.23 20.42
N LEU A 361 6.53 55.16 21.23
CA LEU A 361 7.35 55.10 22.44
C LEU A 361 8.62 54.28 22.25
N HIS A 362 8.64 53.37 21.27
CA HIS A 362 9.80 52.54 20.99
C HIS A 362 10.91 53.33 20.26
N PRO A 363 12.21 53.13 20.59
CA PRO A 363 13.32 53.80 19.90
C PRO A 363 13.36 53.57 18.37
N LEU A 364 12.68 52.52 17.90
CA LEU A 364 12.55 52.13 16.49
C LEU A 364 11.15 52.44 15.91
N ALA A 365 10.40 53.36 16.49
CA ALA A 365 9.04 53.73 16.10
C ALA A 365 8.82 54.16 14.63
N GLY A 366 9.89 54.35 13.84
CA GLY A 366 9.84 54.63 12.39
C GLY A 366 10.34 53.48 11.50
N SER A 367 10.71 52.35 12.08
CA SER A 367 11.27 51.20 11.37
C SER A 367 10.49 49.90 11.63
N VAL A 368 9.31 49.99 12.24
CA VAL A 368 8.34 48.89 12.32
C VAL A 368 7.48 48.91 11.05
N LEU A 369 7.44 47.79 10.33
CA LEU A 369 6.60 47.58 9.16
C LEU A 369 5.51 46.56 9.51
N PRO A 370 4.21 46.86 9.29
CA PRO A 370 3.13 45.92 9.55
C PRO A 370 3.20 44.68 8.64
N THR A 371 3.16 44.89 7.33
CA THR A 371 3.31 43.85 6.31
C THR A 371 4.58 44.12 5.50
N CYS A 372 5.17 43.07 4.92
CA CYS A 372 6.36 43.18 4.08
C CYS A 372 6.33 42.15 2.94
N ALA A 373 6.60 42.61 1.71
CA ALA A 373 6.72 41.75 0.53
C ALA A 373 8.17 41.23 0.41
N ASP A 374 8.36 39.94 0.72
CA ASP A 374 9.64 39.22 0.61
C ASP A 374 10.88 39.81 1.34
N THR A 375 11.89 38.95 1.55
CA THR A 375 13.08 39.24 2.38
C THR A 375 14.02 40.32 1.82
N LEU A 376 13.85 40.73 0.57
CA LEU A 376 14.71 41.70 -0.12
C LEU A 376 14.37 43.18 0.18
N ASP A 377 13.21 43.46 0.80
CA ASP A 377 12.72 44.82 1.06
C ASP A 377 12.94 45.33 2.50
N ILE A 378 13.48 44.50 3.41
CA ILE A 378 13.75 44.90 4.80
C ILE A 378 15.15 45.53 4.91
N GLN A 379 15.23 46.83 5.20
CA GLN A 379 16.49 47.51 5.47
C GLN A 379 17.07 47.11 6.84
N LEU A 380 18.41 47.15 6.98
CA LEU A 380 19.09 46.92 8.26
C LEU A 380 18.52 47.81 9.37
N GLY A 381 17.88 47.20 10.37
CA GLY A 381 17.25 47.89 11.51
C GLY A 381 15.72 48.03 11.42
N GLN A 382 15.08 47.51 10.38
CA GLN A 382 13.62 47.40 10.29
C GLN A 382 13.13 46.07 10.88
N ALA A 383 11.94 46.09 11.49
CA ALA A 383 11.26 44.91 12.02
C ALA A 383 9.90 44.77 11.33
N CYS A 384 9.62 43.61 10.74
CA CYS A 384 8.35 43.32 10.08
C CYS A 384 7.47 42.48 11.00
N VAL A 385 6.30 43.00 11.37
CA VAL A 385 5.40 42.37 12.33
C VAL A 385 4.87 41.06 11.79
N ASN A 386 4.30 41.08 10.58
CA ASN A 386 3.71 39.89 9.98
C ASN A 386 4.75 38.77 9.80
N ARG A 387 5.94 39.08 9.28
CA ARG A 387 7.02 38.10 9.11
C ARG A 387 7.47 37.47 10.42
N GLU A 388 7.69 38.27 11.46
CA GLU A 388 8.11 37.72 12.75
C GLU A 388 7.06 36.80 13.36
N ILE A 389 5.78 37.03 13.09
CA ILE A 389 4.67 36.16 13.52
C ILE A 389 4.62 34.88 12.65
N GLU A 390 4.73 35.00 11.33
CA GLU A 390 4.79 33.87 10.41
C GLU A 390 5.97 32.94 10.71
N ASP A 391 7.17 33.48 10.95
CA ASP A 391 8.37 32.67 11.21
C ASP A 391 8.23 31.82 12.49
N VAL A 392 7.62 32.38 13.55
CA VAL A 392 7.37 31.63 14.79
C VAL A 392 6.17 30.69 14.67
N TRP A 393 5.20 31.00 13.79
CA TRP A 393 4.09 30.11 13.46
C TRP A 393 4.58 28.87 12.71
N ASP A 394 5.42 29.04 11.69
CA ASP A 394 6.03 27.93 10.95
C ASP A 394 6.88 27.07 11.89
N SER A 395 7.66 27.70 12.78
CA SER A 395 8.42 26.99 13.81
C SER A 395 7.54 26.20 14.79
N HIS A 396 6.34 26.72 15.12
CA HIS A 396 5.35 26.02 15.94
C HIS A 396 4.77 24.81 15.20
N LEU A 397 4.41 24.96 13.92
CA LEU A 397 3.93 23.85 13.09
C LEU A 397 4.97 22.73 12.96
N ASP A 398 6.21 23.07 12.67
CA ASP A 398 7.32 22.11 12.59
C ASP A 398 7.53 21.37 13.92
N ALA A 399 7.41 22.07 15.06
CA ALA A 399 7.54 21.46 16.37
C ALA A 399 6.37 20.51 16.70
N GLN A 400 5.15 20.86 16.31
CA GLN A 400 3.96 20.00 16.44
C GLN A 400 4.07 18.74 15.56
N ASP A 401 4.54 18.88 14.31
CA ASP A 401 4.79 17.74 13.43
C ASP A 401 5.89 16.81 13.98
N GLY A 402 6.97 17.40 14.52
CA GLY A 402 8.03 16.65 15.20
C GLY A 402 7.53 15.87 16.41
N LEU A 403 6.62 16.45 17.21
CA LEU A 403 5.96 15.75 18.32
C LEU A 403 5.07 14.61 17.82
N ASN A 404 4.22 14.85 16.81
CA ASN A 404 3.36 13.83 16.22
C ASN A 404 4.19 12.65 15.67
N THR A 405 5.30 12.95 15.00
CA THR A 405 6.25 11.95 14.51
C THR A 405 6.84 11.14 15.66
N ALA A 406 7.31 11.79 16.73
CA ALA A 406 7.83 11.09 17.91
C ALA A 406 6.79 10.20 18.60
N MET A 407 5.53 10.65 18.64
CA MET A 407 4.39 9.89 19.19
C MET A 407 4.00 8.69 18.31
N SER A 408 4.29 8.71 17.02
CA SER A 408 4.05 7.61 16.09
C SER A 408 5.22 6.60 16.05
N ASP A 409 6.44 7.09 15.89
CA ASP A 409 7.64 6.26 15.68
C ASP A 409 8.09 5.54 16.97
N GLY A 410 7.94 6.21 18.12
CA GLY A 410 8.30 5.67 19.43
C GLY A 410 7.60 4.34 19.74
N PRO A 411 6.25 4.30 19.74
CA PRO A 411 5.48 3.07 19.92
C PRO A 411 5.79 1.99 18.88
N SER A 412 6.03 2.37 17.62
CA SER A 412 6.41 1.42 16.56
C SER A 412 7.74 0.71 16.85
N ALA A 413 8.74 1.44 17.35
CA ALA A 413 10.02 0.86 17.77
C ALA A 413 9.87 -0.08 18.99
N VAL A 414 9.00 0.27 19.95
CA VAL A 414 8.68 -0.59 21.09
C VAL A 414 8.01 -1.89 20.62
N ALA A 415 7.02 -1.80 19.73
CA ALA A 415 6.33 -2.97 19.19
C ALA A 415 7.28 -3.94 18.45
N LYS A 416 8.27 -3.42 17.72
CA LYS A 416 9.32 -4.26 17.10
C LYS A 416 10.15 -5.02 18.13
N ALA A 417 10.52 -4.37 19.25
CA ALA A 417 11.26 -5.03 20.32
C ALA A 417 10.40 -6.06 21.06
N GLU A 418 9.08 -5.83 21.20
CA GLU A 418 8.15 -6.82 21.77
C GLU A 418 8.03 -8.07 20.88
N ASN A 419 7.97 -7.91 19.56
CA ASN A 419 7.98 -9.04 18.62
C ASN A 419 9.28 -9.85 18.71
N ALA A 420 10.43 -9.19 18.86
CA ALA A 420 11.70 -9.87 19.04
C ALA A 420 11.76 -10.73 20.33
N ILE A 421 11.08 -10.29 21.40
CA ILE A 421 10.91 -11.12 22.61
C ILE A 421 10.09 -12.37 22.30
N PHE A 422 8.99 -12.24 21.53
CA PHE A 422 8.19 -13.39 21.14
C PHE A 422 9.00 -14.42 20.34
N ASP A 423 9.77 -13.96 19.35
CA ASP A 423 10.61 -14.84 18.52
C ASP A 423 11.69 -15.56 19.34
N THR A 424 12.34 -14.85 20.26
CA THR A 424 13.41 -15.42 21.12
C THR A 424 12.85 -16.34 22.22
N ASP A 425 11.65 -16.07 22.74
CA ASP A 425 10.94 -16.94 23.70
C ASP A 425 10.51 -18.26 23.04
N GLN A 426 10.06 -18.20 21.79
CA GLN A 426 9.77 -19.39 20.99
C GLN A 426 11.05 -20.22 20.74
N ALA A 427 12.16 -19.57 20.37
CA ALA A 427 13.43 -20.25 20.18
C ALA A 427 13.94 -20.94 21.47
N LEU A 428 13.78 -20.30 22.63
CA LEU A 428 14.10 -20.91 23.93
C LEU A 428 13.20 -22.13 24.19
N THR A 429 11.89 -22.00 23.95
CA THR A 429 10.94 -23.12 24.12
C THR A 429 11.32 -24.31 23.22
N ASP A 430 11.71 -24.05 21.98
CA ASP A 430 12.14 -25.10 21.04
C ASP A 430 13.43 -25.78 21.52
N ALA A 431 14.42 -25.02 22.01
CA ALA A 431 15.65 -25.56 22.59
C ALA A 431 15.38 -26.39 23.88
N GLU A 432 14.46 -25.94 24.74
CA GLU A 432 14.04 -26.68 25.93
C GLU A 432 13.33 -28.00 25.58
N ASN A 433 12.49 -27.99 24.54
CA ASN A 433 11.84 -29.19 24.04
C ASN A 433 12.84 -30.20 23.47
N GLU A 434 13.85 -29.73 22.74
CA GLU A 434 14.93 -30.57 22.24
C GLU A 434 15.74 -31.19 23.39
N LEU A 435 16.11 -30.38 24.38
CA LEU A 435 16.75 -30.87 25.60
C LEU A 435 15.88 -31.92 26.32
N ALA A 436 14.57 -31.71 26.40
CA ALA A 436 13.65 -32.67 27.00
C ALA A 436 13.58 -34.00 26.22
N GLN A 437 13.66 -33.96 24.89
CA GLN A 437 13.72 -35.17 24.05
C GLN A 437 15.03 -35.94 24.26
N VAL A 438 16.18 -35.24 24.27
CA VAL A 438 17.49 -35.83 24.56
C VAL A 438 17.51 -36.44 25.97
N GLN A 439 16.90 -35.77 26.95
CA GLN A 439 16.77 -36.28 28.31
C GLN A 439 15.80 -37.48 28.42
N ALA A 440 14.71 -37.51 27.65
CA ALA A 440 13.75 -38.61 27.66
C ALA A 440 14.31 -39.91 27.04
N GLY A 441 15.25 -39.80 26.08
CA GLY A 441 16.01 -40.93 25.53
C GLY A 441 17.01 -41.54 26.53
N ARG A 442 17.22 -40.90 27.68
CA ARG A 442 18.17 -41.33 28.71
C ARG A 442 17.54 -42.41 29.60
N SER A 443 17.61 -43.68 29.20
CA SER A 443 17.37 -44.78 30.13
C SER A 443 18.66 -45.16 30.87
N GLN A 444 18.77 -44.68 32.11
CA GLN A 444 19.48 -45.29 33.25
C GLN A 444 21.01 -45.33 33.37
N ILE A 445 21.82 -45.03 32.35
CA ILE A 445 23.28 -45.09 32.50
C ILE A 445 23.88 -43.68 32.40
N SER A 446 24.26 -43.09 33.55
CA SER A 446 25.12 -41.90 33.53
C SER A 446 26.53 -42.30 33.09
N VAL A 447 27.29 -41.39 32.49
CA VAL A 447 28.70 -41.64 32.13
C VAL A 447 29.47 -42.16 33.33
N ASP A 448 29.30 -41.54 34.50
CA ASP A 448 29.92 -41.97 35.75
C ASP A 448 29.51 -43.39 36.19
N HIS A 449 28.25 -43.78 35.94
CA HIS A 449 27.77 -45.12 36.29
C HIS A 449 28.34 -46.17 35.34
N ALA A 450 28.33 -45.94 34.03
CA ALA A 450 28.97 -46.83 33.06
C ALA A 450 30.48 -46.93 33.28
N GLU A 451 31.15 -45.83 33.56
CA GLU A 451 32.59 -45.83 33.86
C GLU A 451 32.89 -46.54 35.19
N GLY A 452 31.97 -46.46 36.17
CA GLY A 452 32.03 -47.22 37.41
C GLY A 452 31.85 -48.72 37.21
N GLU A 453 30.84 -49.14 36.43
CA GLU A 453 30.61 -50.54 36.08
C GLU A 453 31.78 -51.11 35.27
N LEU A 454 32.35 -50.32 34.36
CA LEU A 454 33.57 -50.69 33.64
C LEU A 454 34.76 -50.87 34.59
N ALA A 455 34.96 -49.95 35.54
CA ALA A 455 36.03 -50.06 36.51
C ALA A 455 35.87 -51.27 37.45
N GLU A 456 34.64 -51.58 37.87
CA GLU A 456 34.31 -52.75 38.69
C GLU A 456 34.53 -54.05 37.91
N ALA A 457 34.05 -54.13 36.66
CA ALA A 457 34.25 -55.28 35.80
C ALA A 457 35.75 -55.52 35.49
N LEU A 458 36.52 -54.44 35.30
CA LEU A 458 37.98 -54.53 35.11
C LEU A 458 38.68 -55.06 36.37
N ALA A 459 38.25 -54.61 37.55
CA ALA A 459 38.81 -55.07 38.83
C ALA A 459 38.49 -56.56 39.09
N GLU A 460 37.25 -56.99 38.85
CA GLU A 460 36.84 -58.39 39.01
C GLU A 460 37.58 -59.31 38.04
N ARG A 461 37.76 -58.88 36.78
CA ARG A 461 38.59 -59.58 35.80
C ARG A 461 40.05 -59.69 36.28
N ASP A 462 40.64 -58.60 36.74
CA ASP A 462 42.05 -58.56 37.15
C ASP A 462 42.33 -59.42 38.40
N ASP A 463 41.37 -59.52 39.32
CA ASP A 463 41.43 -60.42 40.47
C ASP A 463 41.37 -61.90 40.05
N LEU A 464 40.55 -62.24 39.06
CA LEU A 464 40.41 -63.60 38.54
C LEU A 464 41.60 -64.01 37.64
N LEU A 465 42.27 -63.05 36.98
CA LEU A 465 43.47 -63.25 36.16
C LEU A 465 44.76 -63.48 36.97
N ASN A 466 44.77 -63.17 38.28
CA ASN A 466 45.96 -63.28 39.14
C ASN A 466 46.24 -64.69 39.72
N PHE A 467 45.64 -65.77 39.19
CA PHE A 467 45.95 -67.15 39.56
C PHE A 467 46.53 -67.98 38.39
N PRO A 468 47.51 -68.88 38.61
CA PRO A 468 48.13 -69.62 37.52
C PRO A 468 47.28 -70.82 37.09
N ASP A 469 46.99 -70.89 35.78
CA ASP A 469 46.33 -71.96 34.98
C ASP A 469 44.82 -72.19 35.23
N PRO A 470 43.92 -71.42 34.57
CA PRO A 470 43.23 -71.82 33.32
C PRO A 470 42.88 -70.65 32.37
N ILE A 471 43.78 -69.67 32.22
CA ILE A 471 43.56 -68.39 31.53
C ILE A 471 43.16 -68.55 30.05
N VAL A 472 43.68 -69.57 29.36
CA VAL A 472 43.53 -69.72 27.89
C VAL A 472 42.09 -70.09 27.47
N VAL A 473 41.38 -70.90 28.26
CA VAL A 473 40.00 -71.33 27.94
C VAL A 473 38.99 -70.20 28.17
N ALA A 474 39.24 -69.34 29.16
CA ALA A 474 38.37 -68.20 29.42
C ALA A 474 38.53 -67.10 28.37
N GLN A 475 39.78 -66.77 28.01
CA GLN A 475 40.10 -65.80 26.96
C GLN A 475 39.52 -66.18 25.59
N THR A 476 39.53 -67.47 25.25
CA THR A 476 38.97 -67.96 23.98
C THR A 476 37.43 -67.92 23.98
N LYS A 477 36.77 -68.20 25.11
CA LYS A 477 35.31 -68.06 25.25
C LYS A 477 34.83 -66.60 25.16
N ALA A 478 35.54 -65.68 25.80
CA ALA A 478 35.20 -64.26 25.74
C ALA A 478 35.36 -63.70 24.32
N LYS A 479 36.41 -64.11 23.60
CA LYS A 479 36.57 -63.79 22.18
C LYS A 479 35.42 -64.30 21.32
N MET A 480 34.92 -65.51 21.59
CA MET A 480 33.75 -66.07 20.90
C MET A 480 32.48 -65.23 21.16
N LEU A 481 32.19 -64.90 22.41
CA LEU A 481 31.02 -64.08 22.77
C LEU A 481 31.12 -62.64 22.22
N ALA A 482 32.33 -62.06 22.19
CA ALA A 482 32.58 -60.76 21.58
C ALA A 482 32.36 -60.79 20.06
N ALA A 483 32.80 -61.86 19.39
CA ALA A 483 32.56 -62.07 17.96
C ALA A 483 31.07 -62.25 17.66
N GLU A 484 30.32 -62.93 18.53
CA GLU A 484 28.88 -63.12 18.42
C GLU A 484 28.09 -61.80 18.61
N ALA A 485 28.44 -61.00 19.62
CA ALA A 485 27.83 -59.69 19.84
C ALA A 485 28.07 -58.75 18.65
N ARG A 486 29.31 -58.71 18.14
CA ARG A 486 29.66 -57.92 16.94
C ARG A 486 28.87 -58.35 15.71
N LEU A 487 28.60 -59.64 15.55
CA LEU A 487 27.76 -60.16 14.47
C LEU A 487 26.30 -59.72 14.65
N ASN A 488 25.75 -59.77 15.87
CA ASN A 488 24.37 -59.36 16.14
C ASN A 488 24.13 -57.87 15.91
N ASP A 489 25.07 -56.99 16.29
CA ASP A 489 24.98 -55.55 15.99
C ASP A 489 24.97 -55.27 14.49
N LEU A 490 25.74 -56.03 13.71
CA LEU A 490 25.74 -55.95 12.24
C LEU A 490 24.44 -56.51 11.62
N LEU A 491 23.73 -57.39 12.32
CA LEU A 491 22.45 -57.97 11.89
C LEU A 491 21.23 -57.12 12.27
N ASP A 492 21.32 -56.24 13.28
CA ASP A 492 20.22 -55.39 13.76
C ASP A 492 20.06 -54.06 12.97
N TRP A 493 20.87 -53.88 11.92
CA TRP A 493 20.77 -52.72 11.03
C TRP A 493 19.62 -52.86 10.03
N PRO A 494 18.82 -51.79 9.77
CA PRO A 494 18.84 -50.45 10.38
C PRO A 494 17.93 -50.32 11.61
N ASN A 495 18.36 -49.56 12.63
CA ASN A 495 17.59 -49.38 13.87
C ASN A 495 16.47 -48.32 13.73
N ALA A 496 15.43 -48.40 14.59
CA ALA A 496 14.23 -47.57 14.49
C ALA A 496 14.46 -46.05 14.63
N PHE A 497 15.56 -45.65 15.27
CA PHE A 497 15.92 -44.24 15.46
C PHE A 497 16.44 -43.59 14.17
N GLU A 498 17.34 -44.26 13.44
CA GLU A 498 17.87 -43.77 12.17
C GLU A 498 16.77 -43.57 11.12
N ILE A 499 15.79 -44.48 11.10
CA ILE A 499 14.61 -44.40 10.21
C ILE A 499 13.75 -43.16 10.54
N ALA A 500 13.59 -42.83 11.83
CA ALA A 500 12.80 -41.69 12.27
C ALA A 500 13.47 -40.35 11.93
N LEU A 501 14.79 -40.25 12.08
CA LEU A 501 15.56 -39.07 11.69
C LEU A 501 15.47 -38.81 10.18
N ALA A 502 15.75 -39.84 9.37
CA ALA A 502 15.70 -39.72 7.91
C ALA A 502 14.29 -39.40 7.40
N ARG A 503 13.25 -39.85 8.10
CA ARG A 503 11.85 -39.48 7.81
C ARG A 503 11.60 -37.98 8.04
N GLY A 504 12.15 -37.42 9.11
CA GLY A 504 12.02 -36.00 9.43
C GLY A 504 12.65 -35.10 8.36
N GLU A 505 13.85 -35.45 7.92
CA GLU A 505 14.57 -34.75 6.85
C GLU A 505 13.80 -34.80 5.52
N PHE A 506 13.28 -35.97 5.14
CA PHE A 506 12.45 -36.15 3.96
C PHE A 506 11.21 -35.24 3.99
N ASN A 507 10.45 -35.26 5.09
CA ASN A 507 9.23 -34.44 5.22
C ASN A 507 9.54 -32.93 5.15
N ARG A 508 10.68 -32.49 5.72
CA ARG A 508 11.12 -31.09 5.66
C ARG A 508 11.48 -30.70 4.24
N ALA A 509 12.24 -31.52 3.53
CA ALA A 509 12.61 -31.28 2.14
C ALA A 509 11.38 -31.29 1.22
N GLU A 510 10.43 -32.20 1.44
CA GLU A 510 9.18 -32.29 0.68
C GLU A 510 8.35 -31.01 0.85
N SER A 511 8.17 -30.55 2.10
CA SER A 511 7.44 -29.32 2.40
C SER A 511 8.09 -28.08 1.79
N ARG A 512 9.44 -28.03 1.78
CA ARG A 512 10.20 -26.94 1.16
C ARG A 512 10.03 -26.92 -0.36
N TYR A 513 10.17 -28.07 -1.01
CA TYR A 513 9.96 -28.22 -2.45
C TYR A 513 8.52 -27.89 -2.85
N ALA A 514 7.52 -28.38 -2.10
CA ALA A 514 6.11 -28.12 -2.37
C ALA A 514 5.79 -26.62 -2.33
N ARG A 515 6.38 -25.87 -1.38
CA ARG A 515 6.21 -24.42 -1.28
C ARG A 515 6.82 -23.70 -2.49
N LEU A 516 8.07 -24.01 -2.85
CA LEU A 516 8.79 -23.31 -3.91
C LEU A 516 8.30 -23.68 -5.32
N SER A 517 7.84 -24.92 -5.51
CA SER A 517 7.28 -25.40 -6.78
C SER A 517 5.86 -24.89 -7.04
N ALA A 518 5.14 -24.45 -6.01
CA ALA A 518 3.81 -23.87 -6.14
C ALA A 518 3.82 -22.49 -6.84
N GLY A 519 4.99 -21.85 -6.97
CA GLY A 519 5.13 -20.52 -7.56
C GLY A 519 5.36 -19.43 -6.50
N PRO A 520 5.23 -18.15 -6.90
CA PRO A 520 5.30 -17.02 -5.99
C PRO A 520 4.30 -17.14 -4.83
N ASP A 521 4.68 -16.67 -3.65
CA ASP A 521 3.79 -16.70 -2.48
C ASP A 521 2.54 -15.83 -2.74
N PRO A 522 1.32 -16.38 -2.66
CA PRO A 522 0.09 -15.61 -2.82
C PRO A 522 -0.02 -14.40 -1.87
N PHE A 523 0.56 -14.47 -0.68
CA PHE A 523 0.58 -13.35 0.27
C PHE A 523 1.52 -12.22 -0.18
N ASP A 524 2.66 -12.56 -0.78
CA ASP A 524 3.59 -11.58 -1.33
C ASP A 524 2.96 -10.84 -2.51
N GLU A 525 2.25 -11.56 -3.39
CA GLU A 525 1.57 -10.96 -4.53
C GLU A 525 0.38 -10.10 -4.08
N ALA A 526 -0.40 -10.56 -3.09
CA ALA A 526 -1.48 -9.76 -2.50
C ALA A 526 -0.94 -8.46 -1.85
N ARG A 527 0.23 -8.51 -1.19
CA ARG A 527 0.88 -7.31 -0.63
C ARG A 527 1.25 -6.33 -1.74
N ARG A 528 1.86 -6.79 -2.84
CA ARG A 528 2.25 -5.95 -3.98
C ARG A 528 1.02 -5.29 -4.62
N ASP A 529 -0.04 -6.05 -4.83
CA ASP A 529 -1.29 -5.54 -5.41
C ASP A 529 -1.96 -4.50 -4.51
N ALA A 530 -1.93 -4.68 -3.18
CA ALA A 530 -2.42 -3.71 -2.23
C ALA A 530 -1.64 -2.37 -2.31
N LEU A 531 -0.31 -2.43 -2.40
CA LEU A 531 0.54 -1.24 -2.56
C LEU A 531 0.26 -0.51 -3.88
N LEU A 532 0.00 -1.23 -4.96
CA LEU A 532 -0.39 -0.63 -6.24
C LEU A 532 -1.78 -0.01 -6.20
N ALA A 533 -2.73 -0.66 -5.53
CA ALA A 533 -4.08 -0.14 -5.35
C ALA A 533 -4.08 1.17 -4.56
N GLU A 534 -3.29 1.25 -3.48
CA GLU A 534 -3.10 2.48 -2.70
C GLU A 534 -2.53 3.62 -3.56
N ALA A 535 -1.47 3.33 -4.33
CA ALA A 535 -0.84 4.33 -5.19
C ALA A 535 -1.77 4.80 -6.33
N ARG A 536 -2.63 3.91 -6.87
CA ARG A 536 -3.65 4.28 -7.87
C ARG A 536 -4.75 5.14 -7.26
N ALA A 537 -5.24 4.79 -6.08
CA ALA A 537 -6.25 5.60 -5.39
C ALA A 537 -5.75 7.04 -5.13
N ALA A 538 -4.46 7.21 -4.83
CA ALA A 538 -3.87 8.55 -4.70
C ALA A 538 -3.88 9.34 -6.03
N VAL A 539 -3.70 8.67 -7.18
CA VAL A 539 -3.84 9.30 -8.50
C VAL A 539 -5.29 9.68 -8.75
N ASP A 540 -6.24 8.79 -8.49
CA ASP A 540 -7.68 9.05 -8.71
C ASP A 540 -8.17 10.25 -7.89
N VAL A 541 -7.73 10.38 -6.63
CA VAL A 541 -8.00 11.54 -5.78
C VAL A 541 -7.39 12.81 -6.37
N ALA A 542 -6.14 12.76 -6.83
CA ALA A 542 -5.49 13.92 -7.42
C ALA A 542 -6.13 14.35 -8.75
N GLU A 543 -6.58 13.40 -9.58
CA GLU A 543 -7.32 13.69 -10.82
C GLU A 543 -8.66 14.34 -10.52
N SER A 544 -9.39 13.84 -9.52
CA SER A 544 -10.66 14.42 -9.08
C SER A 544 -10.48 15.86 -8.58
N ASN A 545 -9.43 16.12 -7.80
CA ASN A 545 -9.12 17.46 -7.31
C ASN A 545 -8.75 18.42 -8.46
N LEU A 546 -8.01 17.94 -9.46
CA LEU A 546 -7.70 18.73 -10.66
C LEU A 546 -8.97 19.04 -11.45
N GLU A 547 -9.90 18.09 -11.59
CA GLU A 547 -11.19 18.31 -12.26
C GLU A 547 -12.00 19.40 -11.54
N ILE A 548 -12.12 19.32 -10.22
CA ILE A 548 -12.80 20.34 -9.40
C ILE A 548 -12.15 21.72 -9.59
N ALA A 549 -10.81 21.80 -9.53
CA ALA A 549 -10.10 23.06 -9.73
C ALA A 549 -10.24 23.60 -11.17
N THR A 550 -10.32 22.72 -12.16
CA THR A 550 -10.53 23.08 -13.57
C THR A 550 -11.92 23.68 -13.79
N ILE A 551 -12.96 23.07 -13.20
CA ILE A 551 -14.34 23.60 -13.25
C ILE A 551 -14.39 24.95 -12.55
N ALA A 552 -13.83 25.06 -11.35
CA ALA A 552 -13.80 26.32 -10.62
C ALA A 552 -13.08 27.45 -11.38
N LEU A 553 -12.03 27.12 -12.13
CA LEU A 553 -11.34 28.07 -13.01
C LEU A 553 -12.20 28.42 -14.23
N ALA A 554 -12.87 27.45 -14.85
CA ALA A 554 -13.77 27.69 -15.98
C ALA A 554 -14.97 28.58 -15.60
N ASP A 555 -15.49 28.43 -14.38
CA ASP A 555 -16.59 29.25 -13.84
C ASP A 555 -16.19 30.74 -13.63
N THR A 556 -14.91 31.08 -13.77
CA THR A 556 -14.44 32.48 -13.77
C THR A 556 -14.58 33.17 -15.13
N GLU A 557 -14.92 32.42 -16.19
CA GLU A 557 -15.08 32.94 -17.54
C GLU A 557 -16.55 32.84 -17.99
N LEU A 558 -17.13 33.95 -18.43
CA LEU A 558 -18.44 33.95 -19.09
C LEU A 558 -18.26 33.65 -20.56
N ARG A 559 -18.92 32.61 -21.05
CA ARG A 559 -18.85 32.18 -22.45
C ARG A 559 -20.20 32.27 -23.15
N ALA A 560 -20.18 32.58 -24.44
CA ALA A 560 -21.38 32.65 -25.26
C ALA A 560 -22.02 31.24 -25.43
N PRO A 561 -23.29 31.04 -25.07
CA PRO A 561 -23.97 29.73 -25.22
C PRO A 561 -24.36 29.40 -26.66
N PHE A 562 -24.39 30.39 -27.55
CA PHE A 562 -24.63 30.25 -28.99
C PHE A 562 -24.00 31.44 -29.73
N GLY A 563 -23.92 31.38 -31.06
CA GLY A 563 -23.46 32.51 -31.87
C GLY A 563 -24.54 33.59 -32.03
N GLY A 564 -24.18 34.85 -31.84
CA GLY A 564 -25.14 35.97 -31.88
C GLY A 564 -24.48 37.34 -31.78
N THR A 565 -25.30 38.37 -31.57
CA THR A 565 -24.84 39.74 -31.38
C THR A 565 -25.08 40.17 -29.94
N VAL A 566 -24.08 40.76 -29.29
CA VAL A 566 -24.20 41.33 -27.94
C VAL A 566 -25.09 42.57 -28.00
N THR A 567 -26.28 42.51 -27.42
CA THR A 567 -27.28 43.61 -27.50
C THR A 567 -27.13 44.65 -26.40
N ALA A 568 -26.62 44.24 -25.23
CA ALA A 568 -26.39 45.11 -24.08
C ALA A 568 -25.28 44.54 -23.19
N VAL A 569 -24.47 45.42 -22.60
CA VAL A 569 -23.51 45.10 -21.54
C VAL A 569 -23.87 45.94 -20.32
N ASP A 570 -24.39 45.30 -19.28
CA ASP A 570 -25.04 45.99 -18.15
C ASP A 570 -24.09 46.26 -16.96
N VAL A 571 -22.82 45.84 -17.07
CA VAL A 571 -21.82 45.90 -15.97
C VAL A 571 -20.50 46.52 -16.40
N ASN A 572 -19.71 46.99 -15.44
CA ASN A 572 -18.39 47.59 -15.70
C ASN A 572 -17.24 46.75 -15.12
N ALA A 573 -16.05 46.85 -15.72
CA ALA A 573 -14.85 46.25 -15.13
C ALA A 573 -14.55 46.88 -13.76
N GLY A 574 -14.20 46.03 -12.78
CA GLY A 574 -14.01 46.36 -11.37
C GLY A 574 -15.26 46.21 -10.51
N GLU A 575 -16.42 45.92 -11.09
CA GLU A 575 -17.67 45.69 -10.39
C GLU A 575 -17.74 44.27 -9.79
N GLU A 576 -18.34 44.13 -8.62
CA GLU A 576 -18.63 42.83 -8.01
C GLU A 576 -19.96 42.29 -8.56
N ILE A 577 -19.93 41.10 -9.13
CA ILE A 577 -21.08 40.46 -9.78
C ILE A 577 -21.34 39.10 -9.17
N GLY A 578 -22.61 38.82 -8.87
CA GLY A 578 -23.10 37.55 -8.38
C GLY A 578 -23.80 36.71 -9.47
N PRO A 579 -24.20 35.47 -9.14
CA PRO A 579 -24.78 34.56 -10.14
C PRO A 579 -26.15 34.94 -10.69
N SER A 580 -26.84 35.87 -10.01
CA SER A 580 -28.15 36.39 -10.41
C SER A 580 -28.07 37.73 -11.15
N ASP A 581 -26.88 38.32 -11.24
CA ASP A 581 -26.69 39.60 -11.92
C ASP A 581 -26.51 39.34 -13.41
N VAL A 582 -27.33 39.99 -14.23
CA VAL A 582 -27.21 39.92 -15.68
C VAL A 582 -26.02 40.77 -16.10
N VAL A 583 -24.99 40.12 -16.63
CA VAL A 583 -23.75 40.76 -17.08
C VAL A 583 -23.93 41.29 -18.50
N MET A 584 -24.52 40.46 -19.38
CA MET A 584 -24.69 40.76 -20.81
C MET A 584 -25.94 40.10 -21.37
N ARG A 585 -26.51 40.70 -22.42
CA ARG A 585 -27.58 40.07 -23.21
C ARG A 585 -27.09 39.71 -24.60
N LEU A 586 -27.31 38.46 -25.00
CA LEU A 586 -26.93 37.93 -26.29
C LEU A 586 -28.17 37.55 -27.09
N ALA A 587 -28.26 38.01 -28.34
CA ALA A 587 -29.38 37.69 -29.23
C ALA A 587 -28.90 37.19 -30.61
N ASP A 588 -29.52 36.13 -31.12
CA ASP A 588 -29.38 35.73 -32.52
C ASP A 588 -30.33 36.57 -33.38
N VAL A 589 -29.74 37.51 -34.12
CA VAL A 589 -30.46 38.44 -35.01
C VAL A 589 -30.47 37.97 -36.48
N SER A 590 -30.05 36.74 -36.75
CA SER A 590 -30.03 36.18 -38.11
C SER A 590 -31.44 35.95 -38.67
N ARG A 591 -32.41 35.73 -37.78
CA ARG A 591 -33.85 35.58 -38.08
C ARG A 591 -34.66 36.26 -36.99
N TRP A 592 -35.78 36.85 -37.39
CA TRP A 592 -36.68 37.59 -36.51
C TRP A 592 -38.03 36.90 -36.46
N GLU A 593 -38.58 36.80 -35.25
CA GLU A 593 -39.92 36.32 -34.96
C GLU A 593 -40.81 37.51 -34.61
N ILE A 594 -42.10 37.40 -34.91
CA ILE A 594 -43.08 38.45 -34.65
C ILE A 594 -44.18 37.82 -33.82
N GLU A 595 -44.31 38.28 -32.58
CA GLU A 595 -45.28 37.78 -31.61
C GLU A 595 -46.37 38.82 -31.38
N THR A 596 -47.63 38.38 -31.29
CA THR A 596 -48.78 39.25 -31.01
C THR A 596 -49.71 38.58 -30.02
N ASP A 597 -50.12 39.31 -29.00
CA ASP A 597 -51.19 38.94 -28.06
C ASP A 597 -52.49 39.73 -28.33
N ASP A 598 -52.47 40.67 -29.27
CA ASP A 598 -53.58 41.55 -29.66
C ASP A 598 -54.50 40.89 -30.71
N LEU A 599 -54.84 39.63 -30.47
CA LEU A 599 -55.78 38.87 -31.30
C LEU A 599 -57.04 38.56 -30.49
N ASP A 600 -58.20 38.93 -31.01
CA ASP A 600 -59.48 38.64 -30.36
C ASP A 600 -59.88 37.16 -30.54
N GLU A 601 -60.62 36.64 -29.55
CA GLU A 601 -61.06 35.23 -29.48
C GLU A 601 -61.84 34.77 -30.72
N LEU A 602 -62.43 35.70 -31.48
CA LEU A 602 -63.15 35.39 -32.72
C LEU A 602 -62.25 35.35 -33.96
N SER A 603 -61.14 36.11 -33.97
CA SER A 603 -60.20 36.14 -35.10
C SER A 603 -59.16 35.05 -35.03
N VAL A 604 -58.73 34.66 -33.82
CA VAL A 604 -57.71 33.60 -33.62
C VAL A 604 -58.19 32.23 -34.15
N VAL A 605 -59.50 31.95 -34.11
CA VAL A 605 -60.10 30.67 -34.58
C VAL A 605 -59.89 30.44 -36.08
N ASN A 606 -59.70 31.51 -36.86
CA ASN A 606 -59.59 31.45 -38.31
C ASN A 606 -58.13 31.47 -38.81
N LEU A 607 -57.15 31.59 -37.91
CA LEU A 607 -55.73 31.53 -38.26
C LEU A 607 -55.26 30.08 -38.34
N ARG A 608 -54.32 29.80 -39.25
CA ARG A 608 -53.62 28.53 -39.37
C ARG A 608 -52.12 28.76 -39.46
N GLU A 609 -51.35 27.80 -38.97
CA GLU A 609 -49.94 27.67 -39.33
C GLU A 609 -49.82 27.68 -40.87
N ASP A 610 -48.75 28.28 -41.37
CA ASP A 610 -48.48 28.56 -42.79
C ASP A 610 -49.28 29.69 -43.45
N ASP A 611 -50.19 30.37 -42.72
CA ASP A 611 -50.88 31.55 -43.28
C ASP A 611 -49.88 32.68 -43.56
N ILE A 612 -50.06 33.33 -44.73
CA ILE A 612 -49.21 34.45 -45.15
C ILE A 612 -49.71 35.73 -44.50
N VAL A 613 -48.84 36.39 -43.75
CA VAL A 613 -49.11 37.67 -43.11
C VAL A 613 -48.28 38.78 -43.74
N THR A 614 -48.85 39.98 -43.85
CA THR A 614 -48.10 41.17 -44.25
C THR A 614 -47.74 41.95 -43.01
N VAL A 615 -46.44 42.06 -42.74
CA VAL A 615 -45.88 42.78 -41.61
C VAL A 615 -45.51 44.18 -42.05
N LYS A 616 -45.97 45.17 -41.28
CA LYS A 616 -45.64 46.58 -41.46
C LYS A 616 -44.96 47.11 -40.21
N PHE A 617 -43.90 47.87 -40.38
CA PHE A 617 -43.12 48.43 -39.27
C PHE A 617 -43.41 49.91 -39.14
N ASP A 618 -43.89 50.32 -37.97
CA ASP A 618 -44.15 51.73 -37.66
C ASP A 618 -42.88 52.59 -37.76
N ALA A 619 -41.73 52.02 -37.41
CA ALA A 619 -40.43 52.68 -37.50
C ALA A 619 -39.89 52.82 -38.94
N LEU A 620 -40.44 52.06 -39.90
CA LEU A 620 -40.01 52.04 -41.30
C LEU A 620 -41.22 52.13 -42.25
N PRO A 621 -41.89 53.29 -42.32
CA PRO A 621 -43.09 53.46 -43.13
C PRO A 621 -42.80 53.22 -44.63
N GLY A 622 -43.53 52.28 -45.23
CA GLY A 622 -43.42 51.90 -46.65
C GLY A 622 -42.65 50.59 -46.92
N LEU A 623 -42.12 49.93 -45.88
CA LEU A 623 -41.57 48.59 -45.98
C LEU A 623 -42.62 47.55 -45.58
N ASP A 624 -43.22 46.89 -46.58
CA ASP A 624 -44.12 45.75 -46.37
C ASP A 624 -43.32 44.45 -46.53
N MET A 625 -43.25 43.64 -45.47
CA MET A 625 -42.59 42.33 -45.50
C MET A 625 -43.63 41.20 -45.40
N GLN A 626 -43.38 40.09 -46.08
CA GLN A 626 -44.22 38.89 -45.93
C GLN A 626 -43.63 37.98 -44.87
N GLY A 627 -44.47 37.55 -43.93
CA GLY A 627 -44.17 36.53 -42.94
C GLY A 627 -45.11 35.34 -43.07
N THR A 628 -44.83 34.29 -42.31
CA THR A 628 -45.64 33.08 -42.26
C THR A 628 -45.92 32.75 -40.80
N VAL A 629 -47.16 32.39 -40.48
CA VAL A 629 -47.55 31.97 -39.12
C VAL A 629 -46.86 30.65 -38.80
N ILE A 630 -46.01 30.63 -37.77
CA ILE A 630 -45.25 29.44 -37.34
C ILE A 630 -45.92 28.69 -36.18
N SER A 631 -46.63 29.39 -35.30
CA SER A 631 -47.42 28.84 -34.20
C SER A 631 -48.53 29.82 -33.80
N ILE A 632 -49.61 29.31 -33.21
CA ILE A 632 -50.78 30.08 -32.73
C ILE A 632 -51.04 29.76 -31.26
#